data_AF-A0A2J8PXU0-F1
#
_entry.id   AF-A0A2J8PXU0-F1
#
_cell.length_a   1.000
_cell.length_b   1.000
_cell.length_c   1.000
_cell.angle_alpha   90.00
_cell.angle_beta   90.00
_cell.angle_gamma   90.00
#
_symmetry.space_group_name_H-M   'P 1'
#
loop_
_entity.id
_entity.type
_entity.pdbx_description
1 polymer ?
#
loop_
_entity_poly.entity_id
_entity_poly.type
_entity_poly.pdbx_seq_one_letter_code
_entity_poly.pdbx_strand_id
1 'polypeptide(L)'
;MAPHWAVWLLAARLWGLGIGAEVWWNLVPRKTVSSGELATVVRRFSQTGIQDFLTLTLTEPTGLLYVGAREALFAFSMEALELQGAISWEAPVEKKTECIQKGKNNQTECFNFIRFLQPYNASHLYVCGTYAFQPKCTYINMLTFTLEHGEFEDGKGKCPYDPAKGHAGLLVDGELYSATLNNFLGTEPIILRNMGPHHSM
;
A
#
# COMPACT_ATOMS: atom_id res chain seq x y z
N MET A 1 30.53 69.89 22.43
CA MET A 1 29.32 69.07 22.63
C MET A 1 29.04 68.32 21.34
N ALA A 2 29.35 67.01 21.31
CA ALA A 2 28.91 65.97 20.37
C ALA A 2 29.17 66.19 18.84
N PRO A 3 29.23 65.13 17.99
CA PRO A 3 28.77 63.78 18.28
C PRO A 3 29.78 62.65 18.00
N HIS A 4 29.75 61.68 18.91
CA HIS A 4 30.38 60.36 18.87
C HIS A 4 29.70 59.41 17.86
N TRP A 5 29.51 59.82 16.61
CA TRP A 5 28.79 58.98 15.63
C TRP A 5 29.70 58.21 14.66
N ALA A 6 30.98 58.60 14.53
CA ALA A 6 31.88 57.99 13.54
C ALA A 6 32.53 56.66 14.00
N VAL A 7 32.48 56.33 15.28
CA VAL A 7 33.14 55.11 15.82
C VAL A 7 32.27 53.86 15.67
N TRP A 8 30.95 54.01 15.51
CA TRP A 8 30.04 52.87 15.43
C TRP A 8 29.94 52.23 14.03
N LEU A 9 30.42 52.89 12.98
CA LEU A 9 30.34 52.37 11.60
C LEU A 9 31.48 51.41 11.22
N LEU A 10 32.58 51.39 11.98
CA LEU A 10 33.68 50.43 11.76
C LEU A 10 33.49 49.12 12.55
N ALA A 11 32.80 49.15 13.69
CA ALA A 11 32.48 47.94 14.45
C ALA A 11 31.44 47.05 13.75
N ALA A 12 30.56 47.63 12.93
CA ALA A 12 29.54 46.89 12.19
C ALA A 12 30.08 46.12 10.95
N ARG A 13 31.31 46.39 10.50
CA ARG A 13 31.92 45.68 9.36
C ARG A 13 32.80 44.47 9.75
N LEU A 14 33.11 44.29 11.03
CA LEU A 14 33.81 43.11 11.55
C LEU A 14 32.86 41.98 11.99
N TRP A 15 31.55 42.18 11.85
CA TRP A 15 30.55 41.10 11.91
C TRP A 15 30.12 40.64 10.51
N GLY A 16 30.87 41.04 9.47
CA GLY A 16 31.00 40.20 8.29
C GLY A 16 31.89 39.01 8.64
N LEU A 17 31.48 37.80 8.26
CA LEU A 17 32.16 36.51 8.50
C LEU A 17 31.84 35.82 9.83
N GLY A 18 30.58 35.82 10.25
CA GLY A 18 30.02 34.62 10.88
C GLY A 18 29.92 33.51 9.82
N ILE A 19 31.04 32.83 9.58
CA ILE A 19 31.11 31.67 8.69
C ILE A 19 30.31 30.56 9.37
N GLY A 20 29.30 30.06 8.67
CA GLY A 20 28.51 28.91 9.08
C GLY A 20 27.39 29.29 10.04
N ALA A 21 26.17 29.39 9.53
CA ALA A 21 25.06 28.85 10.30
C ALA A 21 25.45 27.38 10.58
N GLU A 22 25.92 27.11 11.79
CA GLU A 22 25.97 25.76 12.35
C GLU A 22 24.54 25.24 12.26
N VAL A 23 24.24 24.55 11.16
CA VAL A 23 22.98 23.83 10.99
C VAL A 23 23.00 22.75 12.05
N TRP A 24 22.34 23.00 13.18
CA TRP A 24 22.23 22.09 14.34
C TRP A 24 21.59 20.73 13.95
N TRP A 25 21.02 20.62 12.77
CA TRP A 25 20.54 19.35 12.24
C TRP A 25 21.66 18.63 11.49
N ASN A 26 22.24 17.61 12.14
CA ASN A 26 23.13 16.69 11.44
C ASN A 26 22.29 15.86 10.45
N LEU A 27 22.43 16.16 9.16
CA LEU A 27 21.66 15.52 8.07
C LEU A 27 22.11 14.09 7.78
N VAL A 28 23.19 13.64 8.43
CA VAL A 28 23.75 12.30 8.25
C VAL A 28 23.05 11.31 9.18
N PRO A 29 22.49 10.19 8.67
CA PRO A 29 21.97 9.13 9.51
C PRO A 29 23.01 8.65 10.52
N ARG A 30 22.60 8.50 11.78
CA ARG A 30 23.51 8.03 12.85
C ARG A 30 24.15 6.67 12.54
N LYS A 31 23.42 5.81 11.82
CA LYS A 31 23.87 4.50 11.36
C LYS A 31 23.32 4.25 9.97
N THR A 32 24.22 3.95 9.03
CA THR A 32 23.86 3.46 7.70
C THR A 32 24.22 1.98 7.65
N VAL A 33 23.24 1.12 7.36
CA VAL A 33 23.44 -0.32 7.19
C VAL A 33 23.32 -0.62 5.70
N SER A 34 24.36 -1.21 5.12
CA SER A 34 24.38 -1.60 3.71
C SER A 34 23.48 -2.82 3.45
N SER A 35 23.08 -3.02 2.19
CA SER A 35 22.29 -4.21 1.80
C SER A 35 23.00 -5.53 2.09
N GLY A 36 24.34 -5.54 2.00
CA GLY A 36 25.18 -6.70 2.32
C GLY A 36 25.16 -7.04 3.81
N GLU A 37 25.29 -6.04 4.68
CA GLU A 37 25.15 -6.23 6.14
C GLU A 37 23.71 -6.65 6.49
N LEU A 38 22.71 -6.03 5.85
CA LEU A 38 21.31 -6.33 6.09
C LEU A 38 20.98 -7.80 5.75
N ALA A 39 21.60 -8.36 4.72
CA ALA A 39 21.37 -9.74 4.29
C ALA A 39 21.66 -10.77 5.39
N THR A 40 22.52 -10.43 6.35
CA THR A 40 22.88 -11.31 7.46
C THR A 40 21.91 -11.26 8.64
N VAL A 41 21.07 -10.20 8.71
CA VAL A 41 20.20 -9.93 9.87
C VAL A 41 18.70 -9.91 9.52
N VAL A 42 18.33 -9.85 8.24
CA VAL A 42 16.91 -9.85 7.84
C VAL A 42 16.53 -11.14 7.12
N ARG A 43 15.28 -11.57 7.34
CA ARG A 43 14.63 -12.56 6.49
C ARG A 43 14.07 -11.86 5.25
N ARG A 44 14.31 -12.47 4.09
CA ARG A 44 13.82 -11.99 2.79
C ARG A 44 12.91 -13.05 2.20
N PHE A 45 11.80 -12.60 1.64
CA PHE A 45 10.89 -13.45 0.88
C PHE A 45 10.83 -12.97 -0.57
N SER A 46 10.83 -13.92 -1.48
CA SER A 46 10.59 -13.70 -2.91
C SER A 46 10.04 -14.99 -3.50
N GLN A 47 9.09 -14.87 -4.43
CA GLN A 47 8.57 -16.02 -5.17
C GLN A 47 8.66 -15.74 -6.67
N THR A 48 9.18 -16.71 -7.42
CA THR A 48 9.33 -16.62 -8.88
C THR A 48 7.99 -16.28 -9.54
N GLY A 49 7.98 -15.25 -10.39
CA GLY A 49 6.80 -14.80 -11.12
C GLY A 49 5.92 -13.78 -10.37
N ILE A 50 6.08 -13.68 -9.04
CA ILE A 50 5.30 -12.75 -8.20
C ILE A 50 6.09 -11.47 -7.93
N GLN A 51 5.40 -10.34 -8.05
CA GLN A 51 5.95 -8.99 -7.87
C GLN A 51 4.96 -8.15 -7.06
N ASP A 52 5.33 -6.90 -6.74
CA ASP A 52 4.42 -5.89 -6.18
C ASP A 52 3.79 -6.25 -4.82
N PHE A 53 4.62 -6.72 -3.86
CA PHE A 53 4.25 -6.95 -2.47
C PHE A 53 3.98 -5.63 -1.73
N LEU A 54 2.83 -5.00 -2.02
CA LEU A 54 2.54 -3.61 -1.62
C LEU A 54 1.46 -3.48 -0.53
N THR A 55 0.66 -4.52 -0.31
CA THR A 55 -0.42 -4.49 0.69
C THR A 55 -0.03 -5.35 1.88
N LEU A 56 0.04 -4.77 3.08
CA LEU A 56 0.52 -5.44 4.29
C LEU A 56 -0.48 -5.25 5.43
N THR A 57 -0.88 -6.34 6.07
CA THR A 57 -1.85 -6.33 7.16
C THR A 57 -1.43 -7.29 8.25
N LEU A 58 -1.05 -6.74 9.40
CA LEU A 58 -0.68 -7.51 10.59
C LEU A 58 -1.91 -7.69 11.48
N THR A 59 -2.19 -8.93 11.88
CA THR A 59 -3.17 -9.22 12.92
C THR A 59 -2.45 -9.53 14.23
N GLU A 60 -2.41 -8.55 15.13
CA GLU A 60 -1.71 -8.66 16.42
C GLU A 60 -2.10 -9.88 17.26
N PRO A 61 -3.39 -10.29 17.37
CA PRO A 61 -3.78 -11.41 18.22
C PRO A 61 -3.22 -12.77 17.78
N THR A 62 -3.02 -12.97 16.47
CA THR A 62 -2.51 -14.23 15.91
C THR A 62 -1.05 -14.15 15.50
N GLY A 63 -0.45 -12.95 15.50
CA GLY A 63 0.91 -12.73 15.01
C GLY A 63 1.09 -13.02 13.51
N LEU A 64 0.00 -13.01 12.73
CA LEU A 64 0.04 -13.26 11.29
C LEU A 64 0.16 -11.96 10.49
N LEU A 65 1.12 -11.91 9.58
CA LEU A 65 1.27 -10.86 8.58
C LEU A 65 0.71 -11.36 7.24
N TYR A 66 -0.38 -10.76 6.80
CA TYR A 66 -0.95 -10.99 5.48
C TYR A 66 -0.35 -10.00 4.48
N VAL A 67 0.01 -10.52 3.31
CA VAL A 67 0.67 -9.75 2.24
C VAL A 67 -0.09 -9.94 0.94
N GLY A 68 -0.60 -8.86 0.37
CA GLY A 68 -1.15 -8.81 -0.97
C GLY A 68 -0.08 -8.40 -1.98
N ALA A 69 0.01 -9.16 -3.07
CA ALA A 69 0.96 -8.96 -4.15
C ALA A 69 0.25 -8.87 -5.51
N ARG A 70 1.00 -8.89 -6.62
CA ARG A 70 0.44 -9.15 -7.95
C ARG A 70 0.05 -10.61 -8.06
N GLU A 71 -1.25 -10.85 -8.26
CA GLU A 71 -1.91 -12.15 -8.47
C GLU A 71 -1.82 -13.15 -7.32
N ALA A 72 -1.31 -12.73 -6.17
CA ALA A 72 -1.12 -13.61 -5.04
C ALA A 72 -1.36 -12.93 -3.70
N LEU A 73 -1.74 -13.74 -2.71
CA LEU A 73 -1.74 -13.38 -1.30
C LEU A 73 -0.89 -14.37 -0.51
N PHE A 74 -0.28 -13.90 0.56
CA PHE A 74 0.56 -14.68 1.45
C PHE A 74 0.18 -14.44 2.91
N ALA A 75 0.39 -15.44 3.75
CA ALA A 75 0.32 -15.33 5.19
C ALA A 75 1.68 -15.74 5.78
N PHE A 76 2.26 -14.91 6.64
CA PHE A 76 3.51 -15.19 7.35
C PHE A 76 3.26 -15.20 8.86
N SER A 77 3.88 -16.13 9.56
CA SER A 77 3.98 -16.07 11.02
C SER A 77 5.10 -15.11 11.40
N MET A 78 4.81 -14.09 12.18
CA MET A 78 5.81 -13.15 12.68
C MET A 78 6.64 -13.74 13.84
N GLU A 79 6.14 -14.80 14.48
CA GLU A 79 6.87 -15.55 15.51
C GLU A 79 7.87 -16.52 14.88
N ALA A 80 7.40 -17.37 13.95
CA ALA A 80 8.26 -18.34 13.28
C ALA A 80 9.11 -17.72 12.15
N LEU A 81 8.72 -16.53 11.66
CA LEU A 81 9.29 -15.87 10.47
C LEU A 81 9.21 -16.75 9.21
N GLU A 82 8.11 -17.50 9.07
CA GLU A 82 7.89 -18.49 8.01
C GLU A 82 6.55 -18.29 7.30
N LEU A 83 6.52 -18.67 6.02
CA LEU A 83 5.33 -18.68 5.19
C LEU A 83 4.36 -19.76 5.70
N GLN A 84 3.13 -19.35 6.04
CA GLN A 84 2.06 -20.23 6.51
C GLN A 84 1.13 -20.67 5.37
N GLY A 85 0.96 -19.82 4.36
CA GLY A 85 0.08 -20.12 3.23
C GLY A 85 0.20 -19.13 2.10
N ALA A 86 -0.23 -19.55 0.91
CA ALA A 86 -0.28 -18.73 -0.30
C ALA A 86 -1.59 -19.00 -1.05
N ILE A 87 -2.19 -17.94 -1.59
CA ILE A 87 -3.36 -17.99 -2.45
C ILE A 87 -2.97 -17.41 -3.80
N SER A 88 -3.26 -18.11 -4.90
CA SER A 88 -3.24 -17.52 -6.23
C SER A 88 -4.62 -16.95 -6.54
N TRP A 89 -4.68 -15.64 -6.82
CA TRP A 89 -5.90 -14.94 -7.22
C TRP A 89 -5.62 -14.12 -8.48
N GLU A 90 -5.37 -14.83 -9.57
CA GLU A 90 -5.08 -14.24 -10.88
C GLU A 90 -6.34 -13.69 -11.55
N ALA A 91 -6.16 -12.69 -12.41
CA ALA A 91 -7.23 -12.30 -13.31
C ALA A 91 -7.39 -13.36 -14.44
N PRO A 92 -8.62 -13.82 -14.76
CA PRO A 92 -8.86 -14.77 -15.84
C PRO A 92 -8.35 -14.27 -17.19
N VAL A 93 -8.02 -15.20 -18.08
CA VAL A 93 -7.46 -14.88 -19.42
C VAL A 93 -8.41 -13.99 -20.21
N GLU A 94 -9.71 -14.20 -20.08
CA GLU A 94 -10.75 -13.41 -20.73
C GLU A 94 -10.67 -11.94 -20.27
N LYS A 95 -10.53 -11.73 -18.96
CA LYS A 95 -10.43 -10.40 -18.35
C LYS A 95 -9.12 -9.70 -18.69
N LYS A 96 -8.01 -10.44 -18.73
CA LYS A 96 -6.73 -9.95 -19.23
C LYS A 96 -6.85 -9.51 -20.70
N THR A 97 -7.54 -10.30 -21.53
CA THR A 97 -7.76 -9.98 -22.95
C THR A 97 -8.61 -8.74 -23.13
N GLU A 98 -9.72 -8.62 -22.40
CA GLU A 98 -10.56 -7.41 -22.40
C GLU A 98 -9.77 -6.16 -21.99
N CYS A 99 -8.92 -6.27 -20.96
CA CYS A 99 -8.03 -5.19 -20.51
C CYS A 99 -7.07 -4.74 -21.63
N ILE A 100 -6.45 -5.68 -22.33
CA ILE A 100 -5.53 -5.40 -23.44
C ILE A 100 -6.27 -4.74 -24.61
N GLN A 101 -7.46 -5.22 -24.95
CA GLN A 101 -8.30 -4.62 -26.00
C GLN A 101 -8.70 -3.16 -25.69
N LYS A 102 -8.77 -2.80 -24.41
CA LYS A 102 -8.96 -1.41 -23.96
C LYS A 102 -7.68 -0.56 -23.97
N GLY A 103 -6.59 -1.07 -24.54
CA GLY A 103 -5.34 -0.35 -24.74
C GLY A 103 -4.37 -0.37 -23.56
N LYS A 104 -4.56 -1.32 -22.62
CA LYS A 104 -3.71 -1.46 -21.43
C LYS A 104 -2.56 -2.44 -21.64
N ASN A 105 -1.47 -2.24 -20.91
CA ASN A 105 -0.24 -3.01 -21.07
C ASN A 105 -0.37 -4.43 -20.47
N ASN A 106 -0.14 -5.45 -21.29
CA ASN A 106 -0.27 -6.86 -20.90
C ASN A 106 0.81 -7.37 -19.94
N GLN A 107 1.93 -6.65 -19.78
CA GLN A 107 3.07 -7.03 -18.94
C GLN A 107 3.12 -6.27 -17.61
N THR A 108 2.39 -5.17 -17.47
CA THR A 108 2.46 -4.30 -16.29
C THR A 108 1.12 -3.88 -15.71
N GLU A 109 0.04 -3.89 -16.49
CA GLU A 109 -1.26 -3.33 -16.09
C GLU A 109 -2.37 -4.40 -15.98
N CYS A 110 -2.42 -5.34 -16.92
CA CYS A 110 -3.51 -6.32 -17.02
C CYS A 110 -3.30 -7.55 -16.11
N PHE A 111 -3.15 -7.31 -14.81
CA PHE A 111 -3.11 -8.34 -13.77
C PHE A 111 -4.05 -7.97 -12.62
N ASN A 112 -4.25 -8.92 -11.69
CA ASN A 112 -4.87 -8.60 -10.42
C ASN A 112 -3.83 -8.10 -9.42
N PHE A 113 -3.86 -6.81 -9.07
CA PHE A 113 -3.02 -6.26 -8.01
C PHE A 113 -3.86 -6.12 -6.75
N ILE A 114 -3.46 -6.76 -5.65
CA ILE A 114 -4.16 -6.62 -4.37
C ILE A 114 -3.93 -5.22 -3.80
N ARG A 115 -5.03 -4.51 -3.52
CA ARG A 115 -5.03 -3.10 -3.05
C ARG A 115 -5.73 -2.93 -1.72
N PHE A 116 -6.56 -3.89 -1.33
CA PHE A 116 -7.19 -3.86 -0.02
C PHE A 116 -7.12 -5.26 0.58
N LEU A 117 -6.75 -5.34 1.85
CA LEU A 117 -6.67 -6.59 2.59
C LEU A 117 -6.79 -6.23 4.07
N GLN A 118 -7.95 -6.39 4.69
CA GLN A 118 -8.12 -6.07 6.11
C GLN A 118 -9.03 -7.09 6.81
N PRO A 119 -8.94 -7.24 8.14
CA PRO A 119 -9.84 -8.12 8.87
C PRO A 119 -11.31 -7.72 8.68
N TYR A 120 -12.08 -8.66 8.12
CA TYR A 120 -13.54 -8.79 8.08
C TYR A 120 -14.22 -8.66 9.44
N ASN A 121 -13.95 -9.74 10.16
CA ASN A 121 -14.49 -10.17 11.42
C ASN A 121 -13.45 -11.14 12.02
N ALA A 122 -13.81 -11.90 13.05
CA ALA A 122 -12.88 -12.82 13.70
C ALA A 122 -12.40 -14.00 12.83
N SER A 123 -13.07 -14.30 11.71
CA SER A 123 -12.79 -15.49 10.89
C SER A 123 -12.42 -15.20 9.44
N HIS A 124 -12.66 -13.99 8.94
CA HIS A 124 -12.44 -13.65 7.54
C HIS A 124 -11.66 -12.35 7.39
N LEU A 125 -10.85 -12.27 6.34
CA LEU A 125 -10.34 -11.02 5.78
C LEU A 125 -11.25 -10.58 4.64
N TYR A 126 -11.42 -9.27 4.45
CA TYR A 126 -11.93 -8.70 3.21
C TYR A 126 -10.77 -8.29 2.31
N VAL A 127 -10.83 -8.68 1.04
CA VAL A 127 -9.78 -8.43 0.06
C VAL A 127 -10.36 -7.83 -1.21
N CYS A 128 -9.66 -6.86 -1.79
CA CYS A 128 -9.95 -6.34 -3.12
C CYS A 128 -8.69 -6.22 -3.98
N GLY A 129 -8.84 -6.39 -5.28
CA GLY A 129 -7.78 -6.17 -6.24
C GLY A 129 -8.29 -5.58 -7.56
N THR A 130 -7.36 -5.06 -8.36
CA THR A 130 -7.64 -4.37 -9.64
C THR A 130 -8.25 -5.30 -10.69
N TYR A 131 -7.98 -6.61 -10.57
CA TYR A 131 -8.53 -7.69 -11.39
C TYR A 131 -8.56 -7.38 -12.90
N ALA A 132 -7.41 -6.95 -13.44
CA ALA A 132 -7.24 -6.51 -14.82
C ALA A 132 -8.22 -5.38 -15.23
N PHE A 133 -8.19 -4.26 -14.49
CA PHE A 133 -9.07 -3.09 -14.70
C PHE A 133 -10.57 -3.42 -14.59
N GLN A 134 -10.92 -4.39 -13.73
CA GLN A 134 -12.30 -4.72 -13.37
C GLN A 134 -12.35 -5.03 -11.88
N PRO A 135 -12.17 -4.03 -11.00
CA PRO A 135 -11.94 -4.26 -9.58
C PRO A 135 -12.93 -5.24 -8.97
N LYS A 136 -12.40 -6.23 -8.24
CA LYS A 136 -13.20 -7.26 -7.56
C LYS A 136 -12.82 -7.35 -6.10
N CYS A 137 -13.80 -7.74 -5.29
CA CYS A 137 -13.60 -8.02 -3.88
C CYS A 137 -14.21 -9.37 -3.48
N THR A 138 -13.66 -9.97 -2.44
CA THR A 138 -14.15 -11.23 -1.85
C THR A 138 -13.62 -11.36 -0.42
N TYR A 139 -13.89 -12.50 0.22
CA TYR A 139 -13.43 -12.84 1.56
C TYR A 139 -12.37 -13.95 1.52
N ILE A 140 -11.50 -13.97 2.53
CA ILE A 140 -10.52 -15.03 2.76
C ILE A 140 -10.79 -15.62 4.14
N ASN A 141 -11.00 -16.93 4.21
CA ASN A 141 -11.10 -17.63 5.49
C ASN A 141 -9.72 -17.64 6.17
N MET A 142 -9.62 -17.06 7.37
CA MET A 142 -8.35 -16.89 8.08
C MET A 142 -7.78 -18.19 8.64
N LEU A 143 -8.63 -19.19 8.93
CA LEU A 143 -8.20 -20.47 9.50
C LEU A 143 -7.55 -21.36 8.44
N THR A 144 -8.17 -21.44 7.27
CA THR A 144 -7.69 -22.29 6.16
C THR A 144 -6.82 -21.53 5.17
N PHE A 145 -6.79 -20.19 5.27
CA PHE A 145 -6.18 -19.29 4.29
C PHE A 145 -6.61 -19.61 2.85
N THR A 146 -7.93 -19.70 2.65
CA THR A 146 -8.55 -19.99 1.36
C THR A 146 -9.46 -18.85 0.93
N LEU A 147 -9.43 -18.53 -0.36
CA LEU A 147 -10.33 -17.55 -0.98
C LEU A 147 -11.76 -18.12 -1.05
N GLU A 148 -12.76 -17.30 -0.79
CA GLU A 148 -14.14 -17.68 -1.07
C GLU A 148 -14.42 -17.61 -2.58
N HIS A 149 -14.78 -18.76 -3.17
CA HIS A 149 -14.96 -18.94 -4.61
C HIS A 149 -16.39 -18.66 -5.10
N GLY A 150 -17.18 -17.89 -4.34
CA GLY A 150 -18.48 -17.40 -4.78
C GLY A 150 -18.38 -16.33 -5.87
N GLU A 151 -19.51 -15.74 -6.26
CA GLU A 151 -19.48 -14.56 -7.13
C GLU A 151 -18.74 -13.42 -6.42
N PHE A 152 -17.65 -12.93 -7.03
CA PHE A 152 -16.89 -11.82 -6.49
C PHE A 152 -17.70 -10.52 -6.57
N GLU A 153 -17.71 -9.79 -5.45
CA GLU A 153 -18.36 -8.49 -5.35
C GLU A 153 -17.75 -7.50 -6.34
N ASP A 154 -18.56 -6.55 -6.82
CA ASP A 154 -18.04 -5.40 -7.54
C ASP A 154 -17.15 -4.56 -6.61
N GLY A 155 -15.93 -4.30 -7.07
CA GLY A 155 -14.92 -3.50 -6.39
C GLY A 155 -14.93 -2.04 -6.81
N LYS A 156 -15.82 -1.62 -7.72
CA LYS A 156 -15.96 -0.22 -8.12
C LYS A 156 -16.16 0.66 -6.90
N GLY A 157 -15.31 1.68 -6.78
CA GLY A 157 -15.30 2.61 -5.66
C GLY A 157 -14.76 2.06 -4.34
N LYS A 158 -14.44 0.76 -4.25
CA LYS A 158 -13.72 0.13 -3.13
C LYS A 158 -12.22 -0.01 -3.44
N CYS A 159 -11.89 -0.28 -4.70
CA CYS A 159 -10.53 -0.54 -5.20
C CYS A 159 -10.31 0.19 -6.54
N PRO A 160 -9.12 0.74 -6.81
CA PRO A 160 -8.85 1.40 -8.09
C PRO A 160 -8.85 0.40 -9.25
N TYR A 161 -9.18 0.89 -10.44
CA TYR A 161 -9.04 0.15 -11.71
C TYR A 161 -7.58 -0.03 -12.11
N ASP A 162 -6.82 1.07 -12.02
CA ASP A 162 -5.44 1.18 -12.48
C ASP A 162 -4.47 0.96 -11.30
N PRO A 163 -3.52 0.01 -11.42
CA PRO A 163 -2.55 -0.27 -10.35
C PRO A 163 -1.61 0.91 -10.02
N ALA A 164 -1.44 1.88 -10.91
CA ALA A 164 -0.61 3.05 -10.65
C ALA A 164 -1.31 4.13 -9.81
N LYS A 165 -2.62 3.99 -9.56
CA LYS A 165 -3.41 5.02 -8.87
C LYS A 165 -3.39 4.84 -7.35
N GLY A 166 -3.35 5.99 -6.66
CA GLY A 166 -3.46 6.05 -5.21
C GLY A 166 -4.82 5.57 -4.72
N HIS A 167 -4.82 4.93 -3.57
CA HIS A 167 -6.01 4.46 -2.88
C HIS A 167 -5.74 4.44 -1.37
N ALA A 168 -6.79 4.54 -0.58
CA ALA A 168 -6.77 4.29 0.84
C ALA A 168 -8.09 3.65 1.25
N GLY A 169 -8.09 2.84 2.30
CA GLY A 169 -9.32 2.31 2.85
C GLY A 169 -9.14 1.84 4.27
N LEU A 170 -10.26 1.76 4.98
CA LEU A 170 -10.35 1.21 6.32
C LEU A 170 -11.69 0.51 6.50
N LEU A 171 -11.66 -0.69 7.08
CA LEU A 171 -12.85 -1.38 7.52
C LEU A 171 -13.06 -1.16 9.02
N VAL A 172 -14.23 -0.66 9.41
CA VAL A 172 -14.62 -0.45 10.81
C VAL A 172 -16.06 -0.93 10.97
N ASP A 173 -16.32 -1.76 11.98
CA ASP A 173 -17.67 -2.25 12.33
C ASP A 173 -18.44 -2.86 11.15
N GLY A 174 -17.73 -3.54 10.24
CA GLY A 174 -18.32 -4.15 9.04
C GLY A 174 -18.64 -3.16 7.91
N GLU A 175 -18.24 -1.90 8.04
CA GLU A 175 -18.36 -0.86 7.01
C GLU A 175 -17.00 -0.57 6.40
N LEU A 176 -16.94 -0.52 5.06
CA LEU A 176 -15.73 -0.16 4.32
C LEU A 176 -15.76 1.33 3.97
N TYR A 177 -14.81 2.09 4.51
CA TYR A 177 -14.51 3.44 4.10
C TYR A 177 -13.37 3.39 3.09
N SER A 178 -13.55 4.00 1.92
CA SER A 178 -12.62 3.89 0.80
C SER A 178 -12.44 5.23 0.11
N ALA A 179 -11.20 5.55 -0.23
CA ALA A 179 -10.82 6.72 -1.02
C ALA A 179 -10.06 6.21 -2.25
N THR A 180 -10.66 6.36 -3.44
CA THR A 180 -10.13 5.80 -4.69
C THR A 180 -10.70 6.54 -5.90
N LEU A 181 -10.49 6.01 -7.10
CA LEU A 181 -11.05 6.51 -8.35
C LEU A 181 -12.17 5.58 -8.82
N ASN A 182 -13.33 6.15 -9.11
CA ASN A 182 -14.57 5.43 -9.40
C ASN A 182 -14.67 4.86 -10.82
N ASN A 183 -13.83 5.34 -11.73
CA ASN A 183 -13.95 5.05 -13.15
C ASN A 183 -12.65 4.47 -13.74
N PHE A 184 -12.79 3.80 -14.89
CA PHE A 184 -11.67 3.16 -15.60
C PHE A 184 -10.55 4.14 -15.97
N LEU A 185 -10.90 5.39 -16.30
CA LEU A 185 -9.93 6.42 -16.70
C LEU A 185 -9.12 6.97 -15.51
N GLY A 186 -9.57 6.74 -14.28
CA GLY A 186 -8.91 7.26 -13.10
C GLY A 186 -9.01 8.77 -12.97
N THR A 187 -10.18 9.35 -13.30
CA THR A 187 -10.44 10.79 -13.29
C THR A 187 -11.51 11.23 -12.29
N GLU A 188 -12.25 10.29 -11.71
CA GLU A 188 -13.33 10.56 -10.75
C GLU A 188 -12.91 10.15 -9.33
N PRO A 189 -12.27 11.05 -8.55
CA PRO A 189 -11.93 10.77 -7.16
C PRO A 189 -13.18 10.73 -6.30
N ILE A 190 -13.26 9.73 -5.44
CA ILE A 190 -14.40 9.51 -4.54
C ILE A 190 -13.91 9.10 -3.16
N ILE A 191 -14.70 9.45 -2.15
CA ILE A 191 -14.63 8.87 -0.81
C ILE A 191 -16.00 8.27 -0.54
N LEU A 192 -16.07 6.95 -0.41
CA LEU A 192 -17.30 6.20 -0.22
C LEU A 192 -17.27 5.39 1.05
N ARG A 193 -18.43 5.31 1.68
CA ARG A 193 -18.76 4.26 2.65
C ARG A 193 -19.56 3.19 1.93
N ASN A 194 -19.07 1.97 1.96
CA ASN A 194 -19.69 0.78 1.40
C ASN A 194 -19.96 -0.22 2.54
N MET A 195 -20.79 -1.22 2.24
CA MET A 195 -21.23 -2.25 3.20
C MET A 195 -22.03 -1.69 4.37
N GLY A 196 -22.33 -2.54 5.35
CA GLY A 196 -23.10 -2.19 6.53
C GLY A 196 -24.62 -2.21 6.32
N PRO A 197 -25.39 -1.94 7.38
CA PRO A 197 -26.85 -2.07 7.39
C PRO A 197 -27.57 -1.12 6.43
N HIS A 198 -26.92 -0.01 6.08
CA HIS A 198 -27.45 1.02 5.20
C HIS A 198 -27.15 0.78 3.71
N HIS A 199 -26.44 -0.29 3.36
CA HIS A 199 -26.24 -0.70 1.98
C HIS A 199 -27.39 -1.61 1.56
N SER A 200 -28.49 -1.01 1.10
CA SER A 200 -29.50 -1.74 0.35
C SER A 200 -28.90 -2.15 -1.00
N MET A 201 -28.87 -3.47 -1.27
CA MET A 201 -28.49 -4.06 -2.56
C MET A 201 -29.17 -3.38 -3.75
#